data_AF-A0A5K1E859-F1
#
_entry.id   AF-A0A5K1E859-F1
#
_cell.length_a   1.000
_cell.length_b   1.000
_cell.length_c   1.000
_cell.angle_alpha   90.00
_cell.angle_beta   90.00
_cell.angle_gamma   90.00
#
_symmetry.space_group_name_H-M   'P 1'
#
loop_
_entity.id
_entity.type
_entity.pdbx_description
1 polymer ?
#
loop_
_entity_poly.entity_id
_entity_poly.type
_entity_poly.pdbx_seq_one_letter_code
_entity_poly.pdbx_strand_id
1 'polypeptide(L)' 'IEKAMMDRFGLEFTKDKIKNKLKYSKPNLTVMKEMLNTSGFGYDPINKCIEVDPQVWNDYIE' A
#
# COMPACT_ATOMS: atom_id res chain seq x y z
N ILE A 1 -14.17 -0.78 -18.08
CA ILE A 1 -13.31 -1.11 -16.91
C ILE A 1 -13.94 -2.22 -16.08
N GLU A 2 -15.15 -2.04 -15.54
CA GLU A 2 -15.81 -3.07 -14.71
C GLU A 2 -16.01 -4.41 -15.45
N LYS A 3 -16.60 -4.42 -16.65
CA LYS A 3 -16.72 -5.65 -17.45
C LYS A 3 -15.38 -6.33 -17.69
N ALA A 4 -14.32 -5.57 -17.98
CA ALA A 4 -12.98 -6.11 -18.20
C ALA A 4 -12.33 -6.66 -16.91
N MET A 5 -12.61 -6.03 -15.76
CA MET A 5 -12.17 -6.53 -14.46
C MET A 5 -12.89 -7.83 -14.09
N MET A 6 -14.20 -7.89 -14.33
CA MET A 6 -15.00 -9.07 -14.06
C MET A 6 -14.61 -10.25 -14.96
N ASP A 7 -14.32 -9.98 -16.23
CA ASP A 7 -13.87 -10.99 -17.19
C ASP A 7 -12.48 -11.55 -16.84
N ARG A 8 -11.56 -10.67 -16.41
CA ARG A 8 -10.18 -11.05 -16.12
C ARG A 8 -9.95 -11.63 -14.72
N PHE A 9 -10.71 -11.18 -13.73
CA PHE A 9 -10.46 -11.50 -12.31
C PHE A 9 -11.66 -12.14 -11.60
N GLY A 10 -12.83 -12.21 -12.25
CA GLY A 10 -14.03 -12.84 -11.72
C GLY A 10 -15.15 -11.84 -11.39
N LEU A 11 -16.40 -12.35 -11.35
CA LEU A 11 -17.61 -11.54 -11.19
C LEU A 11 -17.66 -10.73 -9.88
N GLU A 12 -16.84 -11.10 -8.89
CA GLU A 12 -16.71 -10.37 -7.63
C GLU A 12 -15.94 -9.04 -7.76
N PHE A 13 -15.27 -8.78 -8.88
CA PHE A 13 -14.56 -7.52 -9.14
C PHE A 13 -15.49 -6.44 -9.71
N THR A 14 -16.65 -6.27 -9.07
CA THR A 14 -17.56 -5.16 -9.38
C THR A 14 -16.94 -3.83 -8.97
N LYS A 15 -17.40 -2.75 -9.60
CA LYS A 15 -16.91 -1.39 -9.34
C LYS A 15 -17.00 -1.02 -7.86
N ASP A 16 -18.11 -1.36 -7.20
CA ASP A 16 -18.32 -1.04 -5.79
C ASP A 16 -17.44 -1.86 -4.86
N LYS A 17 -17.22 -3.16 -5.15
CA LYS A 17 -16.28 -3.98 -4.38
C LYS A 17 -14.85 -3.49 -4.52
N ILE A 18 -14.43 -3.09 -5.72
CA ILE A 18 -13.10 -2.49 -5.97
C ILE A 18 -12.96 -1.18 -5.19
N LYS A 19 -13.95 -0.27 -5.29
CA LYS A 19 -13.94 0.99 -4.52
C LYS A 19 -13.86 0.74 -3.02
N ASN A 20 -14.61 -0.23 -2.51
CA ASN A 20 -14.60 -0.59 -1.10
C ASN A 20 -13.22 -1.09 -0.67
N LYS A 21 -12.59 -1.99 -1.44
CA LYS A 21 -11.21 -2.42 -1.15
C LYS A 21 -10.22 -1.24 -1.17
N LEU A 22 -10.29 -0.38 -2.18
CA LEU A 22 -9.43 0.79 -2.28
C LEU A 22 -9.62 1.77 -1.11
N LYS A 23 -10.84 1.92 -0.58
CA LYS A 23 -11.13 2.74 0.60
C LYS A 23 -10.28 2.31 1.80
N TYR A 24 -10.10 1.02 2.01
CA TYR A 24 -9.32 0.48 3.14
C TYR A 24 -7.81 0.39 2.83
N SER A 25 -7.42 0.15 1.58
CA SER A 25 -5.99 0.07 1.21
C SER A 25 -5.33 1.44 1.06
N LYS A 26 -6.08 2.46 0.64
CA LYS A 26 -5.53 3.80 0.34
C LYS A 26 -4.85 4.47 1.55
N PRO A 27 -5.39 4.44 2.78
CA PRO A 27 -4.70 4.98 3.95
C PRO A 27 -3.33 4.33 4.18
N ASN A 28 -3.25 2.99 4.14
CA ASN A 28 -1.99 2.27 4.33
C ASN A 28 -0.96 2.64 3.25
N LEU A 29 -1.39 2.73 1.98
CA LEU A 29 -0.51 3.16 0.89
C LEU A 29 -0.05 4.62 1.04
N THR A 30 -0.86 5.48 1.65
CA THR A 30 -0.50 6.87 1.92
C THR A 30 0.57 6.93 3.00
N VAL A 31 0.40 6.21 4.11
CA VAL A 31 1.40 6.10 5.18
C VAL A 31 2.72 5.52 4.65
N MET A 32 2.67 4.44 3.86
CA MET A 32 3.87 3.87 3.24
C MET A 32 4.59 4.90 2.36
N LYS A 33 3.83 5.71 1.60
CA LYS A 33 4.41 6.75 0.75
C LYS A 33 5.03 7.88 1.58
N GLU A 34 4.41 8.26 2.69
CA GLU A 34 4.95 9.25 3.63
C GLU A 34 6.24 8.75 4.27
N MET A 35 6.26 7.51 4.75
CA MET A 35 7.47 6.86 5.27
C MET A 35 8.60 6.88 4.24
N LEU A 36 8.33 6.50 2.99
CA LEU A 36 9.35 6.51 1.92
C LEU A 36 9.84 7.91 1.52
N ASN A 37 9.11 8.98 1.89
CA ASN A 37 9.58 10.36 1.69
C ASN A 37 10.41 10.86 2.89
N THR A 38 10.40 10.14 4.01
CA THR A 38 11.22 10.44 5.19
C THR A 38 12.62 9.85 4.98
N SER A 39 13.65 10.62 5.33
CA SER A 39 15.04 10.16 5.20
C SER A 39 15.30 8.94 6.09
N GLY A 40 16.02 7.95 5.56
CA GLY A 40 16.36 6.72 6.28
C GLY A 40 15.34 5.57 6.13
N PHE A 41 14.23 5.81 5.44
CA PHE A 41 13.29 4.76 5.04
C PHE A 41 13.51 4.37 3.57
N GLY A 42 13.53 3.07 3.32
CA GLY A 42 13.61 2.43 2.02
C GLY A 42 12.47 1.45 1.78
N TYR A 43 12.45 0.86 0.59
CA TYR A 43 11.52 -0.21 0.22
C TYR A 43 12.30 -1.44 -0.19
N ASP A 44 12.05 -2.56 0.47
CA ASP A 44 12.58 -3.86 0.07
C ASP A 44 11.66 -4.48 -1.00
N PRO A 45 12.12 -4.59 -2.28
CA PRO A 45 11.31 -5.16 -3.35
C PRO A 45 11.16 -6.68 -3.26
N ILE A 46 12.04 -7.37 -2.53
CA ILE A 46 12.03 -8.83 -2.36
C ILE A 46 10.95 -9.19 -1.35
N ASN A 47 11.01 -8.59 -0.16
CA ASN A 47 10.06 -8.84 0.93
C ASN A 47 8.79 -7.99 0.82
N LYS A 48 8.77 -7.01 -0.09
CA LYS A 48 7.67 -6.08 -0.35
C LYS A 48 7.25 -5.26 0.87
N CYS A 49 8.21 -4.86 1.70
CA CYS A 49 7.98 -4.10 2.92
C CYS A 49 8.89 -2.86 3.00
N ILE A 50 8.61 -2.00 3.97
CA ILE A 50 9.48 -0.87 4.30
C ILE A 50 10.73 -1.42 4.98
N GLU A 51 11.89 -0.98 4.51
CA GLU A 51 13.20 -1.27 5.10
C GLU A 51 13.69 0.00 5.80
N VAL A 52 14.15 -0.12 7.04
CA VAL A 52 14.54 1.02 7.86
C VAL A 52 15.49 0.54 8.95
N ASP A 53 16.51 1.35 9.24
CA ASP A 53 17.41 1.07 10.35
C ASP A 53 16.66 1.19 11.69
N PRO A 54 16.88 0.30 12.68
CA PRO A 54 16.20 0.36 13.96
C PRO A 54 16.32 1.72 14.68
N GLN A 55 17.44 2.43 14.54
CA GLN A 55 17.60 3.76 15.13
C GLN A 55 16.70 4.79 14.46
N VAL A 56 16.66 4.81 13.13
CA VAL A 56 15.77 5.71 12.35
C VAL A 56 14.31 5.42 12.67
N TRP A 57 13.95 4.15 12.85
CA TRP A 57 12.60 3.77 13.26
C TRP A 57 12.24 4.31 14.65
N ASN A 58 13.16 4.19 15.62
CA ASN A 58 12.96 4.72 16.98
C ASN A 58 12.79 6.25 16.98
N ASP A 59 13.61 6.97 16.21
CA ASP A 59 13.51 8.43 16.10
C ASP A 59 12.21 8.88 15.41
N TYR A 60 11.63 8.03 14.55
CA TYR A 60 10.37 8.33 13.85
C TYR A 60 9.12 8.10 14.71
N ILE A 61 9.17 7.19 15.69
CA ILE A 61 8.02 6.84 16.54
C ILE A 61 7.95 7.64 17.84
N GLU A 62 9.01 8.35 18.21
CA GLU A 62 9.06 9.27 19.36
C GLU A 62 8.21 10.53 19.13
#